data_AF-A0A7W1CDS1-F1
#
_entry.id   AF-A0A7W1CDS1-F1
#
_cell.length_a   1.000
_cell.length_b   1.000
_cell.length_c   1.000
_cell.angle_alpha   90.00
_cell.angle_beta   90.00
_cell.angle_gamma   90.00
#
_symmetry.space_group_name_H-M   'P 1'
#
loop_
_entity.id
_entity.type
_entity.pdbx_description
1 polymer ?
#
loop_
_entity_poly.entity_id
_entity_poly.type
_entity_poly.pdbx_seq_one_letter_code
_entity_poly.pdbx_strand_id
1 'polypeptide(L)'
;MAEENIQNQGDSTETKTLKQFEMAILPLQNTTLFPETVVPLAVGRERSVKAVEFALSTEEKLICCITTINADVTGNEAKSSDLYQAGTIVNIKRMMRADATMQLIVQGVDRVRVTDWIQEEPFLKAKVEVLPDLVIVDKEEVEALKRNIQGLVQEALAMLPQVPPEIRMAVTAQTNAVQLSYFLASVLDLGVETEQKMLEAGTTDELLMLTHAALAKEVEIMQIRSKIANVAQTEMDKSQRDYILRQQMKAIQKELGDDETGEKAEAEQLRERLETADLPDEVRKEAERELKRMEQLPQAAPDYHVIRTYLEYVLELPWKKSSEEKLDLAEARKILDEDHYGLEDIKERILESLAVIKLRPDSKSPIILFVGPPGVGKTSLGRSIARALGREFERMSLGGMRDEVELRGHRRTYIGSMPGRIIQSLRRVGVNNPVMMLDEIDKLGN
;
A
#
# COMPACT_ATOMS: atom_id res chain seq x y z
N MET A 1 -8.31 65.46 -25.68
CA MET A 1 -7.42 65.62 -26.85
C MET A 1 -6.09 66.10 -26.27
N ALA A 2 -5.19 65.22 -25.81
CA ALA A 2 -4.49 64.11 -26.47
C ALA A 2 -3.09 64.55 -26.95
N GLU A 3 -2.18 63.57 -26.96
CA GLU A 3 -0.78 63.55 -27.42
C GLU A 3 0.25 63.95 -26.34
N GLU A 4 0.77 62.99 -25.57
CA GLU A 4 1.83 62.00 -25.89
C GLU A 4 3.19 62.62 -26.24
N ASN A 5 4.17 62.39 -25.37
CA ASN A 5 5.46 61.92 -25.87
C ASN A 5 6.13 61.01 -24.82
N ILE A 6 6.23 59.76 -25.23
CA ILE A 6 6.86 58.62 -24.58
C ILE A 6 8.36 58.73 -24.80
N GLN A 7 9.19 58.56 -23.76
CA GLN A 7 10.56 58.11 -23.96
C GLN A 7 11.09 57.33 -22.75
N ASN A 8 11.05 56.00 -22.93
CA ASN A 8 12.01 55.00 -22.46
C ASN A 8 12.62 55.17 -21.07
N GLN A 9 12.02 54.49 -20.08
CA GLN A 9 12.80 53.85 -19.04
C GLN A 9 13.10 52.44 -19.50
N GLY A 10 14.35 52.20 -19.89
CA GLY A 10 14.88 50.87 -20.14
C GLY A 10 14.79 50.06 -18.86
N ASP A 11 14.10 48.93 -18.96
CA ASP A 11 13.98 47.92 -17.94
C ASP A 11 15.37 47.32 -17.69
N SER A 12 16.05 47.81 -16.65
CA SER A 12 17.28 47.22 -16.17
C SER A 12 16.91 45.93 -15.42
N THR A 13 16.97 44.79 -16.11
CA THR A 13 17.08 43.47 -15.48
C THR A 13 18.31 43.47 -14.59
N GLU A 14 18.15 43.89 -13.34
CA GLU A 14 19.11 43.67 -12.27
C GLU A 14 19.31 42.16 -12.15
N THR A 15 20.47 41.70 -12.60
CA THR A 15 20.93 40.34 -12.41
C THR A 15 21.10 40.15 -10.90
N LYS A 16 20.11 39.54 -10.23
CA LYS A 16 20.20 39.13 -8.81
C LYS A 16 21.51 38.36 -8.66
N THR A 17 22.51 38.97 -8.04
CA THR A 17 23.78 38.31 -7.76
C THR A 17 23.47 37.20 -6.78
N LEU A 18 23.64 35.95 -7.21
CA LEU A 18 23.27 34.78 -6.43
C LEU A 18 24.10 34.80 -5.12
N LYS A 19 23.44 35.07 -4.00
CA LYS A 19 24.10 35.13 -2.69
C LYS A 19 24.41 33.70 -2.25
N GLN A 20 25.69 33.44 -1.98
CA GLN A 20 26.13 32.21 -1.33
C GLN A 20 26.08 32.37 0.18
N PHE A 21 25.53 31.37 0.87
CA PHE A 21 25.39 31.33 2.31
C PHE A 21 26.08 30.08 2.87
N GLU A 22 26.73 30.21 4.02
CA GLU A 22 27.21 29.03 4.75
C GLU A 22 26.14 28.58 5.74
N MET A 23 25.63 27.35 5.58
CA MET A 23 24.52 26.86 6.37
C MET A 23 24.79 25.47 6.94
N ALA A 24 24.24 25.22 8.14
CA ALA A 24 24.13 23.86 8.65
C ALA A 24 23.13 23.08 7.81
N ILE A 25 23.47 21.83 7.51
CA ILE A 25 22.66 20.92 6.71
C ILE A 25 22.00 19.91 7.64
N LEU A 26 20.68 19.75 7.50
CA LEU A 26 19.88 18.72 8.13
C LEU A 26 19.49 17.66 7.08
N PRO A 27 20.12 16.47 7.12
CA PRO A 27 19.69 15.33 6.31
C PRO A 27 18.26 14.91 6.63
N LEU A 28 17.43 14.78 5.62
CA LEU A 28 16.07 14.23 5.71
C LEU A 28 16.03 12.82 5.13
N GLN A 29 15.21 11.97 5.76
CA GLN A 29 14.98 10.61 5.30
C GLN A 29 13.55 10.46 4.85
N ASN A 30 13.38 9.84 3.67
CA ASN A 30 12.07 9.48 3.12
C ASN A 30 11.12 10.68 2.93
N THR A 31 11.64 11.91 2.88
CA THR A 31 10.79 13.10 2.69
C THR A 31 11.61 14.26 2.15
N THR A 32 10.98 15.03 1.26
CA THR A 32 11.52 16.27 0.70
C THR A 32 10.69 17.45 1.18
N LEU A 33 11.35 18.50 1.66
CA LEU A 33 10.68 19.73 2.07
C LEU A 33 10.59 20.71 0.92
N PHE A 34 9.43 21.36 0.76
CA PHE A 34 9.19 22.34 -0.27
C PHE A 34 9.02 23.76 0.30
N PRO A 35 9.33 24.81 -0.48
CA PRO A 35 9.04 26.20 -0.10
C PRO A 35 7.59 26.42 0.33
N GLU A 36 7.39 27.33 1.29
CA GLU A 36 6.10 27.73 1.87
C GLU A 36 5.30 26.62 2.59
N THR A 37 5.76 25.37 2.59
CA THR A 37 5.13 24.27 3.33
C THR A 37 5.56 24.28 4.79
N VAL A 38 4.64 23.90 5.69
CA VAL A 38 4.90 23.77 7.13
C VAL A 38 4.84 22.30 7.51
N VAL A 39 5.95 21.78 8.03
CA VAL A 39 6.11 20.33 8.28
C VAL A 39 6.66 20.09 9.69
N PRO A 40 6.06 19.16 10.46
CA PRO A 40 6.64 18.69 11.71
C PRO A 40 7.80 17.73 11.45
N LEU A 41 8.95 17.95 12.10
CA LEU A 41 10.11 17.08 12.01
C LEU A 41 10.53 16.56 13.39
N ALA A 42 10.85 15.28 13.48
CA ALA A 42 11.43 14.67 14.66
C ALA A 42 12.94 14.44 14.45
N VAL A 43 13.76 15.03 15.31
CA VAL A 43 15.22 14.98 15.22
C VAL A 43 15.79 14.34 16.49
N GLY A 44 16.35 13.14 16.38
CA GLY A 44 16.92 12.41 17.53
C GLY A 44 18.41 12.09 17.43
N ARG A 45 19.01 12.25 16.25
CA ARG A 45 20.42 11.87 16.03
C ARG A 45 21.36 12.99 16.46
N GLU A 46 22.48 12.64 17.08
CA GLU A 46 23.40 13.60 17.70
C GLU A 46 23.89 14.68 16.73
N ARG A 47 24.36 14.31 15.53
CA ARG A 47 24.81 15.28 14.51
C ARG A 47 23.68 16.21 14.06
N SER A 48 22.48 15.65 13.84
CA SER A 48 21.29 16.43 13.45
C SER A 48 20.83 17.38 14.56
N VAL A 49 20.87 16.92 15.81
CA VAL A 49 20.59 17.76 17.00
C VAL A 49 21.58 18.92 17.06
N LYS A 50 22.88 18.67 16.87
CA LYS A 50 23.91 19.73 16.85
C LYS A 50 23.69 20.72 15.70
N ALA A 51 23.30 20.26 14.52
CA ALA A 51 22.96 21.13 13.39
C ALA A 51 21.78 22.06 13.72
N VAL A 52 20.74 21.51 14.35
CA VAL A 52 19.55 22.26 14.80
C VAL A 52 19.89 23.24 15.92
N GLU A 53 20.68 22.85 16.91
CA GLU A 53 21.13 23.73 17.99
C GLU A 53 21.98 24.89 17.46
N PHE A 54 22.86 24.62 16.49
CA PHE A 54 23.61 25.66 15.79
C PHE A 54 22.67 26.63 15.06
N ALA A 55 21.72 26.12 14.28
CA ALA A 55 20.74 26.96 13.58
C ALA A 55 19.92 27.82 14.55
N LEU A 56 19.45 27.25 15.67
CA LEU A 56 18.70 27.97 16.71
C LEU A 56 19.50 29.05 17.43
N SER A 57 20.84 28.97 17.42
CA SER A 57 21.72 30.00 17.99
C SER A 57 21.87 31.23 17.09
N THR A 58 21.49 31.13 15.81
CA THR A 58 21.46 32.25 14.87
C THR A 58 20.18 33.08 15.04
N GLU A 59 20.23 34.37 14.71
CA GLU A 59 19.06 35.25 14.79
C GLU A 59 17.92 34.81 13.86
N GLU A 60 18.28 34.34 12.65
CA GLU A 60 17.32 33.98 11.61
C GLU A 60 16.71 32.59 11.83
N LYS A 61 17.37 31.71 12.60
CA LYS A 61 16.94 30.33 12.87
C LYS A 61 16.71 29.51 11.59
N LEU A 62 17.57 29.74 10.60
CA LEU A 62 17.53 29.04 9.32
C LEU A 62 18.44 27.82 9.33
N ILE A 63 17.98 26.75 8.69
CA ILE A 63 18.74 25.53 8.44
C ILE A 63 18.41 25.04 7.04
N CYS A 64 19.37 24.43 6.35
CA CYS A 64 19.13 23.85 5.03
C CYS A 64 18.80 22.37 5.18
N CYS A 65 17.65 21.95 4.68
CA CYS A 65 17.23 20.57 4.68
C CYS A 65 17.49 19.94 3.31
N ILE A 66 18.14 18.78 3.30
CA ILE A 66 18.47 18.06 2.07
C ILE A 66 18.10 16.59 2.24
N THR A 67 17.40 16.04 1.26
CA THR A 67 16.97 14.64 1.28
C THR A 67 18.14 13.70 1.02
N THR A 68 18.12 12.54 1.67
CA THR A 68 19.05 11.44 1.40
C THR A 68 18.65 10.66 0.14
N ILE A 69 19.64 10.25 -0.66
CA ILE A 69 19.43 9.51 -1.92
C ILE A 69 18.89 8.11 -1.64
N ASN A 70 19.48 7.41 -0.66
CA ASN A 70 19.11 6.05 -0.29
C ASN A 70 18.39 6.05 1.06
N ALA A 71 17.19 5.44 1.10
CA ALA A 71 16.41 5.25 2.33
C ALA A 71 17.15 4.39 3.37
N ASP A 72 18.03 3.49 2.90
CA ASP A 72 18.81 2.55 3.72
C ASP A 72 20.04 3.18 4.38
N VAL A 73 20.28 4.49 4.20
CA VAL A 73 21.27 5.24 4.99
C VAL A 73 20.74 5.31 6.42
N THR A 74 20.86 4.18 7.10
CA THR A 74 20.59 4.02 8.52
C THR A 74 21.84 4.44 9.26
N GLY A 75 21.67 5.31 10.25
CA GLY A 75 22.72 5.57 11.22
C GLY A 75 23.16 7.02 11.30
N ASN A 76 23.91 7.29 12.35
CA ASN A 76 24.37 8.60 12.81
C ASN A 76 25.32 9.35 11.85
N GLU A 77 25.36 9.02 10.55
CA GLU A 77 26.53 9.22 9.67
C GLU A 77 26.20 9.59 8.21
N ALA A 78 25.05 10.21 7.90
CA ALA A 78 24.82 10.69 6.53
C ALA A 78 26.01 11.58 6.07
N LYS A 79 26.68 11.17 4.99
CA LYS A 79 27.81 11.88 4.41
C LYS A 79 27.33 12.83 3.33
N SER A 80 28.21 13.75 2.95
CA SER A 80 27.98 14.67 1.82
C SER A 80 27.60 13.94 0.52
N SER A 81 28.13 12.73 0.29
CA SER A 81 27.83 11.88 -0.89
C SER A 81 26.45 11.23 -0.88
N ASP A 82 25.80 11.15 0.27
CA ASP A 82 24.53 10.43 0.44
C ASP A 82 23.32 11.35 0.24
N LEU A 83 23.57 12.63 -0.05
CA LEU A 83 22.57 13.68 -0.13
C LEU A 83 22.40 14.16 -1.57
N TYR A 84 21.18 14.54 -1.91
CA TYR A 84 20.95 15.28 -3.15
C TYR A 84 21.67 16.62 -3.14
N GLN A 85 21.89 17.20 -4.32
CA GLN A 85 22.54 18.51 -4.43
C GLN A 85 21.58 19.66 -4.17
N ALA A 86 20.28 19.46 -4.39
CA ALA A 86 19.26 20.46 -4.12
C ALA A 86 18.49 20.15 -2.83
N GLY A 87 18.11 21.21 -2.14
CA GLY A 87 17.33 21.14 -0.92
C GLY A 87 16.55 22.44 -0.70
N THR A 88 16.09 22.62 0.53
CA THR A 88 15.25 23.77 0.89
C THR A 88 15.79 24.42 2.15
N ILE A 89 15.98 25.74 2.13
CA ILE A 89 16.17 26.53 3.34
C ILE A 89 14.87 26.51 4.11
N VAL A 90 14.93 26.16 5.39
CA VAL A 90 13.77 26.16 6.26
C VAL A 90 14.00 27.04 7.48
N ASN A 91 12.93 27.67 7.94
CA ASN A 91 12.89 28.46 9.16
C ASN A 91 12.29 27.63 10.30
N ILE A 92 13.01 27.52 11.42
CA ILE A 92 12.52 26.79 12.59
C ILE A 92 11.55 27.69 13.37
N LYS A 93 10.24 27.45 13.20
CA LYS A 93 9.18 28.22 13.86
C LYS A 93 9.02 27.87 15.33
N ARG A 94 9.12 26.58 15.65
CA ARG A 94 8.96 26.08 17.01
C ARG A 94 9.85 24.87 17.24
N MET A 95 10.40 24.77 18.45
CA MET A 95 11.13 23.60 18.92
C MET A 95 10.58 23.19 20.29
N MET A 96 10.39 21.89 20.48
CA MET A 96 10.03 21.26 21.74
C MET A 96 10.95 20.07 21.96
N ARG A 97 11.53 19.96 23.16
CA ARG A 97 12.37 18.81 23.53
C ARG A 97 11.48 17.78 24.23
N ALA A 98 11.45 16.56 23.70
CA ALA A 98 10.73 15.41 24.24
C ALA A 98 11.72 14.24 24.39
N ASP A 99 12.10 13.95 25.63
CA ASP A 99 13.13 12.95 25.98
C ASP A 99 14.44 13.16 25.20
N ALA A 100 14.85 12.17 24.41
CA ALA A 100 16.05 12.17 23.57
C ALA A 100 15.79 12.72 22.15
N THR A 101 14.61 13.27 21.87
CA THR A 101 14.23 13.77 20.54
C THR A 101 13.77 15.24 20.59
N MET A 102 14.12 16.00 19.56
CA MET A 102 13.61 17.34 19.31
C MET A 102 12.48 17.27 18.30
N GLN A 103 11.32 17.80 18.67
CA GLN A 103 10.19 18.01 17.78
C GLN A 103 10.24 19.45 17.27
N LEU A 104 10.36 19.61 15.96
CA LEU A 104 10.46 20.89 15.27
C LEU A 104 9.20 21.11 14.45
N ILE A 105 8.74 22.36 14.39
CA ILE A 105 7.85 22.83 13.33
C ILE A 105 8.69 23.75 12.44
N VAL A 106 8.91 23.34 11.20
CA VAL A 106 9.71 24.10 10.23
C VAL A 106 8.83 24.59 9.09
N GLN A 107 9.21 25.73 8.51
CA GLN A 107 8.57 26.28 7.31
C GLN A 107 9.61 26.39 6.19
N GLY A 108 9.33 25.84 5.01
CA GLY A 108 10.16 26.03 3.83
C GLY A 108 10.18 27.49 3.39
N VAL A 109 11.35 27.98 2.99
CA VAL A 109 11.58 29.35 2.55
C VAL A 109 11.93 29.35 1.07
N ASP A 110 13.15 28.92 0.73
CA ASP A 110 13.68 28.98 -0.63
C ASP A 110 14.35 27.67 -1.02
N ARG A 111 14.31 27.35 -2.32
CA ARG A 111 15.09 26.24 -2.88
C ARG A 111 16.55 26.65 -2.95
N VAL A 112 17.43 25.69 -2.69
CA VAL A 112 18.87 25.91 -2.76
C VAL A 112 19.58 24.76 -3.44
N ARG A 113 20.77 25.05 -3.96
CA ARG A 113 21.75 24.06 -4.40
C ARG A 113 23.01 24.17 -3.56
N VAL A 114 23.58 23.04 -3.17
CA VAL A 114 24.89 22.97 -2.52
C VAL A 114 25.97 23.22 -3.58
N THR A 115 26.85 24.19 -3.32
CA THR A 115 28.01 24.47 -4.18
C THR A 115 29.27 23.81 -3.64
N ASP A 116 29.50 23.85 -2.33
CA ASP A 116 30.69 23.28 -1.69
C ASP A 116 30.38 22.75 -0.29
N TRP A 117 30.92 21.59 0.07
CA TRP A 117 30.90 21.07 1.44
C TRP A 117 32.06 21.64 2.25
N ILE A 118 31.76 22.27 3.38
CA ILE A 118 32.74 22.96 4.24
C ILE A 118 33.22 22.05 5.37
N GLN A 119 32.30 21.27 5.93
CA GLN A 119 32.52 20.50 7.15
C GLN A 119 31.58 19.31 7.20
N GLU A 120 32.05 18.20 7.77
CA GLU A 120 31.19 17.06 8.12
C GLU A 120 30.96 16.92 9.63
N GLU A 121 32.00 17.08 10.47
CA GLU A 121 31.88 16.99 11.94
C GLU A 121 31.99 18.38 12.60
N PRO A 122 31.22 18.67 13.66
CA PRO A 122 30.30 17.78 14.39
C PRO A 122 28.90 17.68 13.77
N PHE A 123 28.66 18.38 12.66
CA PHE A 123 27.49 18.31 11.81
C PHE A 123 27.86 18.82 10.40
N LEU A 124 27.05 18.46 9.40
CA LEU A 124 27.27 18.86 8.02
C LEU A 124 27.08 20.37 7.84
N LYS A 125 28.04 21.03 7.21
CA LYS A 125 27.96 22.46 6.85
C LYS A 125 28.39 22.62 5.40
N ALA A 126 27.64 23.41 4.64
CA ALA A 126 27.92 23.63 3.22
C ALA A 126 27.69 25.09 2.82
N LYS A 127 28.31 25.48 1.71
CA LYS A 127 27.93 26.67 0.95
C LYS A 127 26.73 26.31 0.09
N VAL A 128 25.67 27.11 0.23
CA VAL A 128 24.44 26.94 -0.52
C VAL A 128 24.13 28.21 -1.30
N GLU A 129 23.55 28.02 -2.47
CA GLU A 129 23.12 29.07 -3.37
C GLU A 129 21.60 28.98 -3.54
N VAL A 130 20.90 30.10 -3.38
CA VAL A 130 19.45 30.17 -3.60
C VAL A 130 19.17 30.01 -5.10
N LEU A 131 18.36 29.01 -5.43
CA LEU A 131 17.90 28.80 -6.80
C LEU A 131 16.94 29.92 -7.19
N PRO A 132 16.99 30.40 -8.46
CA PRO A 132 16.07 31.42 -8.92
C PRO A 132 14.61 30.94 -8.87
N ASP A 133 13.71 31.92 -8.80
CA ASP A 133 12.27 31.69 -8.94
C ASP A 133 11.98 30.98 -10.27
N LEU A 134 10.99 30.09 -10.27
CA LEU A 134 10.60 29.38 -11.48
C LEU A 134 10.04 30.36 -12.51
N VAL A 135 10.57 30.30 -13.71
CA VAL A 135 10.06 31.03 -14.87
C VAL A 135 9.01 30.19 -15.60
N ILE A 136 8.09 30.87 -16.27
CA ILE A 136 7.12 30.25 -17.19
C ILE A 136 7.72 30.31 -18.58
N VAL A 137 7.85 29.15 -19.23
CA VAL A 137 8.34 29.07 -20.62
C VAL A 137 7.18 29.14 -21.59
N ASP A 138 6.14 28.33 -21.39
CA ASP A 138 4.91 28.31 -22.18
C ASP A 138 3.70 28.63 -21.29
N LYS A 139 3.18 29.85 -21.45
CA LYS A 139 2.04 30.33 -20.68
C LYS A 139 0.75 29.56 -20.98
N GLU A 140 0.54 29.14 -22.23
CA GLU A 140 -0.67 28.42 -22.62
C GLU A 140 -0.68 27.01 -22.04
N GLU A 141 0.47 26.34 -22.10
CA GLU A 141 0.65 25.01 -21.50
C GLU A 141 0.48 25.05 -19.97
N VAL A 142 1.10 26.03 -19.30
CA VAL A 142 0.96 26.23 -17.84
C VAL A 142 -0.50 26.45 -17.43
N GLU A 143 -1.25 27.27 -18.17
CA GLU A 143 -2.68 27.50 -17.89
C GLU A 143 -3.53 26.24 -18.12
N ALA A 144 -3.23 25.45 -19.15
CA ALA A 144 -3.89 24.17 -19.40
C ALA A 144 -3.60 23.15 -18.28
N LEU A 145 -2.33 22.98 -17.91
CA LEU A 145 -1.90 22.09 -16.82
C LEU A 145 -2.52 22.48 -15.49
N LYS A 146 -2.55 23.78 -15.18
CA LYS A 146 -3.20 24.31 -13.97
C LYS A 146 -4.67 23.91 -13.89
N ARG A 147 -5.42 24.06 -14.99
CA ARG A 147 -6.85 23.65 -15.04
C ARG A 147 -7.01 22.14 -14.85
N ASN A 148 -6.16 21.33 -15.49
CA ASN A 148 -6.21 19.88 -15.37
C ASN A 148 -5.90 19.44 -13.93
N ILE A 149 -4.86 19.99 -13.30
CA ILE A 149 -4.51 19.71 -11.90
C ILE A 149 -5.65 20.12 -10.97
N GLN A 150 -6.24 21.29 -11.17
CA GLN A 150 -7.41 21.71 -10.38
C GLN A 150 -8.58 20.73 -10.54
N GLY A 151 -8.85 20.24 -11.76
CA GLY A 151 -9.85 19.22 -12.02
C GLY A 151 -9.58 17.92 -11.27
N LEU A 152 -8.35 17.41 -11.34
CA LEU A 152 -7.93 16.19 -10.63
C LEU A 152 -8.00 16.36 -9.10
N VAL A 153 -7.64 17.54 -8.58
CA VAL A 153 -7.76 17.86 -7.16
C VAL A 153 -9.23 17.80 -6.71
N GLN A 154 -10.16 18.36 -7.49
CA GLN A 154 -11.59 18.28 -7.18
C GLN A 154 -12.10 16.84 -7.17
N GLU A 155 -11.67 16.04 -8.14
CA GLU A 155 -12.01 14.62 -8.22
C GLU A 155 -11.46 13.83 -7.01
N ALA A 156 -10.19 14.03 -6.64
CA ALA A 156 -9.59 13.44 -5.47
C ALA A 156 -10.35 13.81 -4.18
N LEU A 157 -10.67 15.10 -4.02
CA LEU A 157 -11.41 15.62 -2.87
C LEU A 157 -12.84 15.08 -2.79
N ALA A 158 -13.49 14.78 -3.92
CA ALA A 158 -14.81 14.16 -3.94
C ALA A 158 -14.79 12.70 -3.41
N MET A 159 -13.68 11.99 -3.59
CA MET A 159 -13.47 10.64 -3.06
C MET A 159 -13.03 10.62 -1.58
N LEU A 160 -12.66 11.78 -1.01
CA LEU A 160 -12.21 11.93 0.38
C LEU A 160 -13.14 12.87 1.17
N PRO A 161 -14.38 12.45 1.49
CA PRO A 161 -15.34 13.29 2.22
C PRO A 161 -14.88 13.66 3.63
N GLN A 162 -13.97 12.88 4.23
CA GLN A 162 -13.42 13.11 5.56
C GLN A 162 -12.40 14.28 5.64
N VAL A 163 -11.95 14.82 4.49
CA VAL A 163 -11.04 15.98 4.50
C VAL A 163 -11.78 17.21 5.04
N PRO A 164 -11.27 17.86 6.11
CA PRO A 164 -11.87 19.06 6.68
C PRO A 164 -12.19 20.14 5.63
N PRO A 165 -13.36 20.80 5.69
CA PRO A 165 -13.74 21.85 4.75
C PRO A 165 -12.70 22.96 4.62
N GLU A 166 -12.02 23.30 5.70
CA GLU A 166 -10.99 24.34 5.75
C GLU A 166 -9.79 23.97 4.85
N ILE A 167 -9.36 22.71 4.88
CA ILE A 167 -8.29 22.20 4.01
C ILE A 167 -8.76 22.20 2.56
N ARG A 168 -9.99 21.75 2.31
CA ARG A 168 -10.59 21.77 0.97
C ARG A 168 -10.62 23.18 0.38
N MET A 169 -11.05 24.17 1.17
CA MET A 169 -11.04 25.57 0.76
C MET A 169 -9.62 26.09 0.52
N ALA A 170 -8.67 25.78 1.40
CA ALA A 170 -7.28 26.22 1.25
C ALA A 170 -6.64 25.71 -0.06
N VAL A 171 -6.86 24.44 -0.42
CA VAL A 171 -6.34 23.87 -1.67
C VAL A 171 -7.00 24.50 -2.90
N THR A 172 -8.33 24.64 -2.87
CA THR A 172 -9.09 25.16 -4.02
C THR A 172 -8.93 26.67 -4.23
N ALA A 173 -8.63 27.42 -3.17
CA ALA A 173 -8.36 28.85 -3.23
C ALA A 173 -6.93 29.18 -3.72
N GLN A 174 -6.04 28.19 -3.81
CA GLN A 174 -4.67 28.42 -4.23
C GLN A 174 -4.60 28.78 -5.72
N THR A 175 -4.18 30.01 -6.01
CA THR A 175 -4.11 30.54 -7.38
C THR A 175 -2.73 30.37 -8.00
N ASN A 176 -1.68 30.25 -7.17
CA ASN A 176 -0.31 30.05 -7.62
C ASN A 176 -0.07 28.56 -7.89
N ALA A 177 0.23 28.24 -9.15
CA ALA A 177 0.49 26.89 -9.65
C ALA A 177 1.69 26.21 -8.98
N VAL A 178 2.75 26.97 -8.70
CA VAL A 178 3.97 26.46 -8.04
C VAL A 178 3.67 26.09 -6.60
N GLN A 179 3.02 26.99 -5.86
CA GLN A 179 2.65 26.74 -4.46
C GLN A 179 1.65 25.58 -4.34
N LEU A 180 0.68 25.47 -5.26
CA LEU A 180 -0.22 24.32 -5.31
C LEU A 180 0.56 23.02 -5.54
N SER A 181 1.51 23.02 -6.47
CA SER A 181 2.35 21.85 -6.77
C SER A 181 3.17 21.40 -5.55
N TYR A 182 3.83 22.34 -4.86
CA TYR A 182 4.58 22.06 -3.63
C TYR A 182 3.69 21.57 -2.49
N PHE A 183 2.51 22.17 -2.32
CA PHE A 183 1.55 21.70 -1.34
C PHE A 183 1.11 20.27 -1.63
N LEU A 184 0.74 19.96 -2.87
CA LEU A 184 0.32 18.62 -3.27
C LEU A 184 1.46 17.60 -3.08
N ALA A 185 2.68 17.95 -3.47
CA ALA A 185 3.85 17.09 -3.26
C ALA A 185 4.07 16.76 -1.77
N SER A 186 3.82 17.72 -0.87
CA SER A 186 3.94 17.50 0.58
C SER A 186 2.85 16.62 1.20
N VAL A 187 1.75 16.37 0.47
CA VAL A 187 0.58 15.63 0.99
C VAL A 187 0.40 14.26 0.33
N LEU A 188 0.81 14.10 -0.93
CA LEU A 188 0.49 12.90 -1.74
C LEU A 188 1.46 11.72 -1.58
N ASP A 189 2.53 11.83 -0.78
CA ASP A 189 3.56 10.80 -0.59
C ASP A 189 4.05 10.19 -1.91
N LEU A 190 4.70 11.02 -2.74
CA LEU A 190 5.04 10.69 -4.13
C LEU A 190 6.32 9.84 -4.28
N GLY A 191 6.98 9.57 -3.14
CA GLY A 191 8.32 9.00 -3.08
C GLY A 191 9.41 10.02 -3.37
N VAL A 192 10.54 9.84 -2.68
CA VAL A 192 11.69 10.77 -2.68
C VAL A 192 12.17 11.14 -4.09
N GLU A 193 12.25 10.18 -5.01
CA GLU A 193 12.76 10.45 -6.37
C GLU A 193 11.86 11.44 -7.13
N THR A 194 10.55 11.28 -7.04
CA THR A 194 9.57 12.17 -7.68
C THR A 194 9.58 13.54 -7.02
N GLU A 195 9.53 13.57 -5.69
CA GLU A 195 9.57 14.80 -4.91
C GLU A 195 10.85 15.61 -5.19
N GLN A 196 11.99 14.94 -5.27
CA GLN A 196 13.27 15.58 -5.56
C GLN A 196 13.30 16.15 -6.98
N LYS A 197 12.79 15.42 -7.99
CA LYS A 197 12.64 15.96 -9.36
C LYS A 197 11.75 17.21 -9.38
N MET A 198 10.67 17.22 -8.59
CA MET A 198 9.82 18.40 -8.47
C MET A 198 10.55 19.57 -7.80
N LEU A 199 11.34 19.31 -6.76
CA LEU A 199 12.14 20.35 -6.11
C LEU A 199 13.19 20.93 -7.08
N GLU A 200 13.82 20.08 -7.88
CA GLU A 200 14.88 20.42 -8.82
C GLU A 200 14.40 21.03 -10.14
N ALA A 201 13.10 21.02 -10.42
CA ALA A 201 12.51 21.53 -11.65
C ALA A 201 13.04 22.93 -11.99
N GLY A 202 13.41 23.14 -13.26
CA GLY A 202 13.97 24.40 -13.74
C GLY A 202 12.92 25.44 -14.11
N THR A 203 11.70 24.99 -14.45
CA THR A 203 10.61 25.83 -14.94
C THR A 203 9.28 25.48 -14.28
N THR A 204 8.34 26.42 -14.34
CA THR A 204 6.97 26.20 -13.83
C THR A 204 6.27 25.08 -14.59
N ASP A 205 6.52 25.02 -15.91
CA ASP A 205 5.99 24.04 -16.85
C ASP A 205 6.41 22.61 -16.46
N GLU A 206 7.71 22.41 -16.21
CA GLU A 206 8.27 21.12 -15.80
C GLU A 206 7.68 20.66 -14.46
N LEU A 207 7.62 21.55 -13.47
CA LEU A 207 7.01 21.26 -12.18
C LEU A 207 5.54 20.85 -12.34
N LEU A 208 4.77 21.58 -13.14
CA LEU A 208 3.34 21.30 -13.37
C LEU A 208 3.14 19.97 -14.11
N MET A 209 3.98 19.65 -15.09
CA MET A 209 3.93 18.35 -15.77
C MET A 209 4.15 17.20 -14.79
N LEU A 210 5.15 17.31 -13.92
CA LEU A 210 5.42 16.33 -12.87
C LEU A 210 4.24 16.22 -11.88
N THR A 211 3.71 17.35 -11.42
CA THR A 211 2.54 17.40 -10.53
C THR A 211 1.33 16.71 -11.17
N HIS A 212 1.04 17.03 -12.44
CA HIS A 212 -0.09 16.45 -13.16
C HIS A 212 0.05 14.94 -13.30
N ALA A 213 1.21 14.45 -13.73
CA ALA A 213 1.47 13.02 -13.88
C ALA A 213 1.34 12.26 -12.54
N ALA A 214 1.91 12.82 -11.47
CA ALA A 214 1.83 12.25 -10.13
C ALA A 214 0.38 12.19 -9.60
N LEU A 215 -0.34 13.31 -9.69
CA LEU A 215 -1.71 13.41 -9.21
C LEU A 215 -2.67 12.53 -10.03
N ALA A 216 -2.52 12.47 -11.35
CA ALA A 216 -3.36 11.63 -12.21
C ALA A 216 -3.24 10.14 -11.83
N LYS A 217 -2.00 9.68 -11.58
CA LYS A 217 -1.74 8.32 -11.11
C LYS A 217 -2.39 8.04 -9.75
N GLU A 218 -2.30 8.97 -8.81
CA GLU A 218 -2.89 8.79 -7.48
C GLU A 218 -4.43 8.76 -7.55
N VAL A 219 -5.04 9.64 -8.36
CA VAL A 219 -6.49 9.63 -8.61
C VAL A 219 -6.95 8.29 -9.19
N GLU A 220 -6.22 7.74 -10.16
CA GLU A 220 -6.53 6.42 -10.74
C GLU A 220 -6.48 5.30 -9.68
N ILE A 221 -5.46 5.30 -8.83
CA ILE A 221 -5.34 4.35 -7.71
C ILE A 221 -6.53 4.49 -6.75
N MET A 222 -6.92 5.72 -6.41
CA MET A 222 -8.07 5.99 -5.55
C MET A 222 -9.38 5.49 -6.16
N GLN A 223 -9.60 5.69 -7.46
CA GLN A 223 -10.77 5.17 -8.17
C GLN A 223 -10.82 3.63 -8.13
N ILE A 224 -9.69 2.97 -8.35
CA ILE A 224 -9.60 1.50 -8.27
C ILE A 224 -9.93 1.02 -6.86
N ARG A 225 -9.35 1.64 -5.82
CA ARG A 225 -9.63 1.32 -4.42
C ARG A 225 -11.12 1.50 -4.09
N SER A 226 -11.72 2.60 -4.53
CA SER A 226 -13.15 2.88 -4.35
C SER A 226 -14.02 1.85 -5.05
N LYS A 227 -13.68 1.45 -6.28
CA LYS A 227 -14.38 0.39 -7.02
C LYS A 227 -14.32 -0.95 -6.30
N ILE A 228 -13.14 -1.34 -5.79
CA ILE A 228 -12.97 -2.58 -5.01
C ILE A 228 -13.82 -2.53 -3.74
N ALA A 229 -13.79 -1.40 -3.00
CA ALA A 229 -14.60 -1.22 -1.80
C ALA A 229 -16.10 -1.31 -2.08
N ASN A 230 -16.57 -0.69 -3.16
CA ASN A 230 -17.97 -0.74 -3.58
C ASN A 230 -18.42 -2.15 -3.99
N VAL A 231 -17.58 -2.91 -4.70
CA VAL A 231 -17.88 -4.32 -5.04
C VAL A 231 -17.99 -5.16 -3.78
N ALA A 232 -17.02 -5.04 -2.87
CA ALA A 232 -17.05 -5.75 -1.59
C ALA A 232 -18.29 -5.37 -0.75
N GLN A 233 -18.63 -4.08 -0.68
CA GLN A 233 -19.83 -3.61 0.02
C GLN A 233 -21.11 -4.12 -0.64
N THR A 234 -21.19 -4.16 -1.97
CA THR A 234 -22.37 -4.67 -2.69
C THR A 234 -22.58 -6.16 -2.45
N GLU A 235 -21.49 -6.95 -2.41
CA GLU A 235 -21.56 -8.37 -2.05
C GLU A 235 -21.95 -8.59 -0.59
N MET A 236 -21.45 -7.76 0.33
CA MET A 236 -21.85 -7.76 1.74
C MET A 236 -23.31 -7.36 1.93
N ASP A 237 -23.76 -6.29 1.29
CA ASP A 237 -25.14 -5.79 1.35
C ASP A 237 -26.12 -6.80 0.74
N LYS A 238 -25.72 -7.49 -0.34
CA LYS A 238 -26.51 -8.58 -0.92
C LYS A 238 -26.60 -9.76 0.05
N SER A 239 -25.48 -10.16 0.65
CA SER A 239 -25.45 -11.24 1.65
C SER A 239 -26.27 -10.90 2.90
N GLN A 240 -26.21 -9.65 3.36
CA GLN A 240 -26.95 -9.16 4.51
C GLN A 240 -28.44 -9.02 4.20
N ARG A 241 -28.81 -8.56 3.00
CA ARG A 241 -30.19 -8.53 2.51
C ARG A 241 -30.75 -9.93 2.37
N ASP A 242 -30.00 -10.87 1.80
CA ASP A 242 -30.40 -12.28 1.68
C ASP A 242 -30.56 -12.92 3.07
N TYR A 243 -29.68 -12.58 4.03
CA TYR A 243 -29.82 -13.01 5.42
C TYR A 243 -31.11 -12.47 6.07
N ILE A 244 -31.39 -11.17 5.91
CA ILE A 244 -32.62 -10.54 6.45
C ILE A 244 -33.87 -11.11 5.78
N LEU A 245 -33.87 -11.28 4.46
CA LEU A 245 -35.00 -11.87 3.72
C LEU A 245 -35.24 -13.32 4.15
N ARG A 246 -34.19 -14.11 4.39
CA ARG A 246 -34.31 -15.46 4.95
C ARG A 246 -34.88 -15.44 6.37
N GLN A 247 -34.47 -14.51 7.22
CA GLN A 247 -35.03 -14.36 8.57
C GLN A 247 -36.50 -13.91 8.53
N GLN A 248 -36.87 -13.01 7.61
CA GLN A 248 -38.25 -12.60 7.40
C GLN A 248 -39.11 -13.73 6.84
N MET A 249 -38.61 -14.51 5.88
CA MET A 249 -39.29 -15.72 5.41
C MET A 249 -39.47 -16.75 6.53
N LYS A 250 -38.45 -16.97 7.37
CA LYS A 250 -38.55 -17.83 8.56
C LYS A 250 -39.59 -17.31 9.56
N ALA A 251 -39.65 -15.99 9.77
CA ALA A 251 -40.65 -15.36 10.65
C ALA A 251 -42.07 -15.45 10.08
N ILE A 252 -42.25 -15.24 8.77
CA ILE A 252 -43.53 -15.39 8.07
C ILE A 252 -44.00 -16.86 8.10
N GLN A 253 -43.10 -17.82 7.86
CA GLN A 253 -43.38 -19.26 7.95
C GLN A 253 -43.78 -19.67 9.38
N LYS A 254 -43.16 -19.06 10.40
CA LYS A 254 -43.49 -19.26 11.81
C LYS A 254 -44.84 -18.65 12.21
N GLU A 255 -45.21 -17.48 11.67
CA GLU A 255 -46.54 -16.87 11.90
C GLU A 255 -47.68 -17.57 11.14
N LEU A 256 -47.38 -18.19 10.00
CA LEU A 256 -48.34 -18.98 9.22
C LEU A 256 -48.65 -20.36 9.83
N GLY A 257 -48.08 -20.70 10.99
CA GLY A 257 -48.35 -21.95 11.70
C GLY A 257 -47.75 -23.19 11.02
N ASP A 258 -46.70 -23.00 10.24
CA ASP A 258 -46.09 -24.04 9.39
C ASP A 258 -44.80 -24.60 10.03
N ASP A 259 -44.82 -24.80 11.35
CA ASP A 259 -43.66 -25.26 12.14
C ASP A 259 -43.13 -26.64 11.68
N GLU A 260 -43.88 -27.42 10.88
CA GLU A 260 -43.44 -28.71 10.33
C GLU A 260 -42.75 -28.64 8.95
N THR A 261 -42.89 -27.56 8.17
CA THR A 261 -42.31 -27.46 6.82
C THR A 261 -40.92 -26.84 6.80
N GLY A 262 -40.59 -25.94 7.73
CA GLY A 262 -39.27 -25.30 7.81
C GLY A 262 -38.12 -26.25 8.13
N GLU A 263 -38.37 -27.22 9.03
CA GLU A 263 -37.38 -28.25 9.41
C GLU A 263 -37.08 -29.20 8.26
N LYS A 264 -38.13 -29.68 7.57
CA LYS A 264 -37.99 -30.55 6.40
C LYS A 264 -37.34 -29.82 5.23
N ALA A 265 -37.70 -28.55 4.98
CA ALA A 265 -37.17 -27.80 3.85
C ALA A 265 -35.65 -27.54 3.95
N GLU A 266 -35.11 -27.28 5.14
CA GLU A 266 -33.67 -27.03 5.33
C GLU A 266 -32.84 -28.32 5.23
N ALA A 267 -33.35 -29.42 5.80
CA ALA A 267 -32.74 -30.74 5.64
C ALA A 267 -32.79 -31.22 4.17
N GLU A 268 -33.89 -30.99 3.47
CA GLU A 268 -34.03 -31.33 2.04
C GLU A 268 -33.04 -30.56 1.17
N GLN A 269 -32.85 -29.26 1.41
CA GLN A 269 -31.86 -28.46 0.68
C GLN A 269 -30.43 -28.97 0.85
N LEU A 270 -30.05 -29.38 2.07
CA LEU A 270 -28.73 -29.98 2.29
C LEU A 270 -28.62 -31.36 1.63
N ARG A 271 -29.71 -32.13 1.61
CA ARG A 271 -29.76 -33.43 0.93
C ARG A 271 -29.56 -33.29 -0.58
N GLU A 272 -30.30 -32.39 -1.23
CA GLU A 272 -30.16 -32.12 -2.68
C GLU A 272 -28.73 -31.67 -3.04
N ARG A 273 -28.13 -30.81 -2.22
CA ARG A 273 -26.73 -30.38 -2.41
C ARG A 273 -25.75 -31.53 -2.19
N LEU A 274 -26.00 -32.41 -1.22
CA LEU A 274 -25.18 -33.61 -0.97
C LEU A 274 -25.23 -34.59 -2.14
N GLU A 275 -26.41 -34.82 -2.71
CA GLU A 275 -26.57 -35.70 -3.87
C GLU A 275 -25.82 -35.19 -5.10
N THR A 276 -25.83 -33.88 -5.32
CA THR A 276 -25.20 -33.25 -6.50
C THR A 276 -23.71 -32.93 -6.31
N ALA A 277 -23.22 -32.84 -5.07
CA ALA A 277 -21.81 -32.51 -4.80
C ALA A 277 -20.87 -33.65 -5.20
N ASP A 278 -19.74 -33.31 -5.83
CA ASP A 278 -18.71 -34.28 -6.19
C ASP A 278 -17.74 -34.54 -5.01
N LEU A 279 -18.17 -35.40 -4.10
CA LEU A 279 -17.45 -35.76 -2.88
C LEU A 279 -16.71 -37.11 -3.03
N PRO A 280 -15.57 -37.31 -2.34
CA PRO A 280 -14.99 -38.63 -2.12
C PRO A 280 -15.94 -39.54 -1.31
N ASP A 281 -15.91 -40.85 -1.55
CA ASP A 281 -16.86 -41.79 -0.93
C ASP A 281 -16.84 -41.78 0.60
N GLU A 282 -15.65 -41.68 1.20
CA GLU A 282 -15.50 -41.60 2.66
C GLU A 282 -16.14 -40.33 3.24
N VAL A 283 -15.97 -39.20 2.55
CA VAL A 283 -16.53 -37.90 2.96
C VAL A 283 -18.04 -37.89 2.78
N ARG A 284 -18.55 -38.41 1.66
CA ARG A 284 -19.99 -38.55 1.40
C ARG A 284 -20.67 -39.36 2.50
N LYS A 285 -20.11 -40.53 2.83
CA LYS A 285 -20.65 -41.42 3.86
C LYS A 285 -20.76 -40.75 5.22
N GLU A 286 -19.73 -39.98 5.62
CA GLU A 286 -19.76 -39.26 6.89
C GLU A 286 -20.73 -38.07 6.85
N ALA A 287 -20.79 -37.32 5.75
CA ALA A 287 -21.73 -36.22 5.59
C ALA A 287 -23.21 -36.69 5.60
N GLU A 288 -23.52 -37.81 4.96
CA GLU A 288 -24.85 -38.43 5.02
C GLU A 288 -25.21 -38.91 6.43
N ARG A 289 -24.24 -39.45 7.18
CA ARG A 289 -24.44 -39.85 8.57
C ARG A 289 -24.76 -38.66 9.45
N GLU A 290 -24.03 -37.56 9.28
CA GLU A 290 -24.25 -36.33 10.02
C GLU A 290 -25.56 -35.65 9.63
N LEU A 291 -25.95 -35.67 8.35
CA LEU A 291 -27.26 -35.18 7.90
C LEU A 291 -28.41 -35.96 8.56
N LYS A 292 -28.35 -37.30 8.57
CA LYS A 292 -29.34 -38.14 9.28
C LYS A 292 -29.42 -37.83 10.77
N ARG A 293 -28.29 -37.53 11.40
CA ARG A 293 -28.24 -37.11 12.81
C ARG A 293 -28.88 -35.73 12.98
N MET A 294 -28.63 -34.80 12.06
CA MET A 294 -29.22 -33.46 12.07
C MET A 294 -30.74 -33.50 11.98
N GLU A 295 -31.29 -34.34 11.10
CA GLU A 295 -32.73 -34.54 10.88
C GLU A 295 -33.48 -35.04 12.13
N GLN A 296 -32.78 -35.71 13.04
CA GLN A 296 -33.35 -36.26 14.27
C GLN A 296 -33.24 -35.29 15.46
N LEU A 297 -32.49 -34.19 15.32
CA LEU A 297 -32.26 -33.23 16.38
C LEU A 297 -33.24 -32.04 16.26
N PRO A 298 -33.83 -31.58 17.38
CA PRO A 298 -34.58 -30.33 17.37
C PRO A 298 -33.69 -29.15 16.98
N GLN A 299 -34.20 -28.17 16.21
CA GLN A 299 -33.40 -27.00 15.79
C GLN A 299 -32.83 -26.18 16.96
N ALA A 300 -33.50 -26.18 18.11
CA ALA A 300 -33.02 -25.50 19.32
C ALA A 300 -31.80 -26.18 19.96
N ALA A 301 -31.45 -27.40 19.54
CA ALA A 301 -30.30 -28.11 20.06
C ALA A 301 -28.99 -27.48 19.54
N PRO A 302 -28.01 -27.19 20.42
CA PRO A 302 -26.70 -26.67 20.00
C PRO A 302 -26.01 -27.51 18.92
N ASP A 303 -26.16 -28.83 18.99
CA ASP A 303 -25.61 -29.78 18.04
C ASP A 303 -26.17 -29.60 16.62
N TYR A 304 -27.43 -29.19 16.48
CA TYR A 304 -28.07 -28.98 15.16
C TYR A 304 -27.29 -27.94 14.35
N HIS A 305 -27.03 -26.77 14.95
CA HIS A 305 -26.29 -25.69 14.29
C HIS A 305 -24.84 -26.05 14.00
N VAL A 306 -24.20 -26.82 14.87
CA VAL A 306 -22.83 -27.30 14.68
C VAL A 306 -22.74 -28.29 13.52
N ILE A 307 -23.67 -29.26 13.44
CA ILE A 307 -23.74 -30.23 12.34
C ILE A 307 -24.03 -29.51 11.02
N ARG A 308 -25.01 -28.62 11.01
CA ARG A 308 -25.34 -27.83 9.83
C ARG A 308 -24.13 -27.07 9.28
N THR A 309 -23.45 -26.31 10.14
CA THR A 309 -22.28 -25.53 9.75
C THR A 309 -21.20 -26.44 9.17
N TYR A 310 -20.98 -27.62 9.80
CA TYR A 310 -20.05 -28.62 9.28
C TYR A 310 -20.43 -29.11 7.87
N LEU A 311 -21.69 -29.46 7.64
CA LEU A 311 -22.17 -29.90 6.33
C LEU A 311 -22.02 -28.81 5.26
N GLU A 312 -22.30 -27.56 5.59
CA GLU A 312 -22.07 -26.41 4.70
C GLU A 312 -20.58 -26.29 4.31
N TYR A 313 -19.66 -26.41 5.29
CA TYR A 313 -18.23 -26.41 4.99
C TYR A 313 -17.80 -27.59 4.11
N VAL A 314 -18.28 -28.80 4.39
CA VAL A 314 -17.96 -29.99 3.57
C VAL A 314 -18.41 -29.79 2.12
N LEU A 315 -19.60 -29.23 1.92
CA LEU A 315 -20.17 -28.99 0.58
C LEU A 315 -19.45 -27.90 -0.21
N GLU A 316 -18.81 -26.95 0.46
CA GLU A 316 -18.12 -25.83 -0.20
C GLU A 316 -16.63 -26.10 -0.45
N LEU A 317 -16.07 -27.16 0.13
CA LEU A 317 -14.67 -27.51 -0.09
C LEU A 317 -14.48 -28.11 -1.50
N PRO A 318 -13.38 -27.74 -2.19
CA PRO A 318 -13.14 -28.14 -3.57
C PRO A 318 -12.57 -29.55 -3.71
N TRP A 319 -13.20 -30.57 -3.10
CA TRP A 319 -12.62 -31.91 -2.95
C TRP A 319 -11.99 -32.51 -4.22
N LYS A 320 -12.71 -32.43 -5.34
CA LYS A 320 -12.28 -32.96 -6.65
C LYS A 320 -12.11 -31.88 -7.72
N LYS A 321 -12.24 -30.61 -7.35
CA LYS A 321 -12.06 -29.49 -8.28
C LYS A 321 -10.61 -29.03 -8.23
N SER A 322 -9.91 -29.13 -9.36
CA SER A 322 -8.50 -28.77 -9.50
C SER A 322 -8.33 -27.72 -10.61
N SER A 323 -7.31 -26.86 -10.47
CA SER A 323 -6.82 -26.03 -11.57
C SER A 323 -6.19 -26.91 -12.64
N GLU A 324 -6.32 -26.51 -13.91
CA GLU A 324 -5.61 -27.17 -15.01
C GLU A 324 -4.10 -26.92 -14.89
N GLU A 325 -3.35 -27.99 -14.65
CA GLU A 325 -1.90 -27.89 -14.47
C GLU A 325 -1.18 -27.76 -15.81
N LYS A 326 -0.36 -26.71 -15.95
CA LYS A 326 0.44 -26.46 -17.15
C LYS A 326 1.92 -26.36 -16.80
N LEU A 327 2.57 -27.51 -16.57
CA LEU A 327 3.98 -27.55 -16.20
C LEU A 327 4.91 -27.63 -17.44
N ASP A 328 5.20 -26.47 -18.02
CA ASP A 328 6.23 -26.29 -19.05
C ASP A 328 7.40 -25.46 -18.49
N LEU A 329 8.61 -26.03 -18.50
CA LEU A 329 9.80 -25.38 -17.96
C LEU A 329 10.26 -24.20 -18.82
N ALA A 330 10.05 -24.23 -20.14
CA ALA A 330 10.41 -23.13 -21.03
C ALA A 330 9.51 -21.92 -20.80
N GLU A 331 8.21 -22.16 -20.65
CA GLU A 331 7.24 -21.11 -20.32
C GLU A 331 7.44 -20.61 -18.89
N ALA A 332 7.73 -21.50 -17.93
CA ALA A 332 8.04 -21.11 -16.56
C ALA A 332 9.26 -20.17 -16.49
N ARG A 333 10.32 -20.44 -17.27
CA ARG A 333 11.49 -19.55 -17.36
C ARG A 333 11.09 -18.18 -17.90
N LYS A 334 10.32 -18.15 -18.98
CA LYS A 334 9.84 -16.88 -19.58
C LYS A 334 9.02 -16.05 -18.59
N ILE A 335 8.10 -16.68 -17.85
CA ILE A 335 7.28 -16.00 -16.83
C ILE A 335 8.17 -15.46 -15.70
N LEU A 336 9.14 -16.24 -15.22
CA LEU A 336 10.07 -15.78 -14.19
C LEU A 336 10.94 -14.61 -14.67
N ASP A 337 11.36 -14.62 -15.93
CA ASP A 337 12.14 -13.55 -16.55
C ASP A 337 11.32 -12.28 -16.82
N GLU A 338 10.04 -12.42 -17.15
CA GLU A 338 9.09 -11.31 -17.31
C GLU A 338 8.78 -10.63 -15.97
N ASP A 339 8.52 -11.43 -14.93
CA ASP A 339 8.06 -10.91 -13.64
C ASP A 339 9.21 -10.42 -12.75
N HIS A 340 10.45 -10.88 -12.98
CA HIS A 340 11.60 -10.58 -12.12
C HIS A 340 12.86 -10.32 -12.95
N TYR A 341 13.45 -9.12 -12.80
CA TYR A 341 14.74 -8.80 -13.41
C TYR A 341 15.91 -9.39 -12.61
N GLY A 342 16.89 -9.99 -13.28
CA GLY A 342 18.05 -10.64 -12.65
C GLY A 342 17.70 -11.94 -11.92
N LEU A 343 18.30 -12.17 -10.75
CA LEU A 343 18.06 -13.36 -9.89
C LEU A 343 18.30 -14.71 -10.60
N GLU A 344 19.26 -14.79 -11.52
CA GLU A 344 19.50 -15.97 -12.37
C GLU A 344 19.65 -17.26 -11.56
N ASP A 345 20.51 -17.27 -10.54
CA ASP A 345 20.73 -18.44 -9.67
C ASP A 345 19.45 -18.90 -8.96
N ILE A 346 18.57 -17.96 -8.60
CA ILE A 346 17.32 -18.26 -7.89
C ILE A 346 16.29 -18.81 -8.87
N LYS A 347 16.17 -18.20 -10.05
CA LYS A 347 15.29 -18.69 -11.13
C LYS A 347 15.70 -20.09 -11.57
N GLU A 348 17.00 -20.35 -11.69
CA GLU A 348 17.53 -21.67 -12.02
C GLU A 348 17.12 -22.72 -10.97
N ARG A 349 17.28 -22.42 -9.67
CA ARG A 349 16.82 -23.31 -8.59
C ARG A 349 15.31 -23.55 -8.56
N ILE A 350 14.51 -22.54 -8.90
CA ILE A 350 13.06 -22.70 -9.03
C ILE A 350 12.76 -23.67 -10.17
N LEU A 351 13.39 -23.49 -11.33
CA LEU A 351 13.20 -24.36 -12.49
C LEU A 351 13.66 -25.80 -12.22
N GLU A 352 14.76 -26.01 -11.49
CA GLU A 352 15.19 -27.33 -11.03
C GLU A 352 14.13 -28.00 -10.14
N SER A 353 13.56 -27.24 -9.20
CA SER A 353 12.49 -27.75 -8.32
C SER A 353 11.24 -28.13 -9.10
N LEU A 354 10.85 -27.29 -10.08
CA LEU A 354 9.75 -27.57 -11.00
C LEU A 354 10.03 -28.77 -11.90
N ALA A 355 11.28 -28.98 -12.32
CA ALA A 355 11.68 -30.15 -13.11
C ALA A 355 11.56 -31.45 -12.30
N VAL A 356 11.91 -31.43 -11.02
CA VAL A 356 11.71 -32.57 -10.12
C VAL A 356 10.23 -32.91 -9.99
N ILE A 357 9.36 -31.91 -9.81
CA ILE A 357 7.90 -32.09 -9.74
C ILE A 357 7.39 -32.69 -11.06
N LYS A 358 7.86 -32.19 -12.21
CA LYS A 358 7.48 -32.71 -13.54
C LYS A 358 7.85 -34.18 -13.72
N LEU A 359 9.00 -34.60 -13.20
CA LEU A 359 9.49 -35.97 -13.32
C LEU A 359 8.86 -36.93 -12.29
N ARG A 360 8.39 -36.41 -11.15
CA ARG A 360 7.85 -37.21 -10.04
C ARG A 360 6.63 -36.54 -9.40
N PRO A 361 5.48 -36.53 -10.10
CA PRO A 361 4.26 -35.87 -9.61
C PRO A 361 3.74 -36.45 -8.29
N ASP A 362 3.92 -37.76 -8.06
CA ASP A 362 3.45 -38.45 -6.84
C ASP A 362 4.47 -38.42 -5.68
N SER A 363 5.62 -37.77 -5.85
CA SER A 363 6.64 -37.72 -4.81
C SER A 363 6.40 -36.58 -3.83
N LYS A 364 6.74 -36.81 -2.56
CA LYS A 364 6.85 -35.74 -1.56
C LYS A 364 7.99 -34.81 -1.95
N SER A 365 7.69 -33.84 -2.81
CA SER A 365 8.64 -32.80 -3.20
C SER A 365 8.90 -31.88 -2.00
N PRO A 366 10.17 -31.49 -1.76
CA PRO A 366 10.50 -30.58 -0.67
C PRO A 366 9.80 -29.23 -0.87
N ILE A 367 9.37 -28.62 0.24
CA ILE A 367 8.78 -27.27 0.24
C ILE A 367 9.88 -26.27 -0.13
N ILE A 368 9.60 -25.38 -1.07
CA ILE A 368 10.53 -24.31 -1.45
C ILE A 368 10.50 -23.23 -0.36
N LEU A 369 11.66 -22.98 0.25
CA LEU A 369 11.83 -21.94 1.27
C LEU A 369 12.66 -20.78 0.70
N PHE A 370 12.03 -19.61 0.59
CA PHE A 370 12.72 -18.38 0.24
C PHE A 370 13.21 -17.67 1.50
N VAL A 371 14.52 -17.43 1.58
CA VAL A 371 15.16 -16.70 2.70
C VAL A 371 15.85 -15.46 2.15
N GLY A 372 15.64 -14.33 2.80
CA GLY A 372 16.27 -13.06 2.44
C GLY A 372 15.65 -11.87 3.18
N PRO A 373 16.22 -10.67 3.07
CA PRO A 373 15.69 -9.48 3.72
C PRO A 373 14.28 -9.12 3.21
N PRO A 374 13.51 -8.29 3.93
CA PRO A 374 12.22 -7.79 3.42
C PRO A 374 12.42 -7.02 2.11
N GLY A 375 11.40 -7.01 1.24
CA GLY A 375 11.43 -6.25 -0.01
C GLY A 375 12.07 -6.95 -1.23
N VAL A 376 12.76 -8.08 -1.06
CA VAL A 376 13.46 -8.79 -2.18
C VAL A 376 12.56 -9.59 -3.13
N GLY A 377 11.24 -9.38 -3.10
CA GLY A 377 10.33 -10.06 -4.02
C GLY A 377 10.01 -11.53 -3.72
N LYS A 378 10.17 -12.01 -2.48
CA LYS A 378 9.82 -13.40 -2.10
C LYS A 378 8.37 -13.75 -2.44
N THR A 379 7.44 -12.85 -2.13
CA THR A 379 6.01 -13.05 -2.38
C THR A 379 5.65 -12.97 -3.86
N SER A 380 6.32 -12.10 -4.61
CA SER A 380 6.13 -12.01 -6.06
C SER A 380 6.68 -13.26 -6.75
N LEU A 381 7.79 -13.84 -6.30
CA LEU A 381 8.31 -15.13 -6.82
C LEU A 381 7.30 -16.26 -6.62
N GLY A 382 6.67 -16.36 -5.45
CA GLY A 382 5.61 -17.34 -5.19
C GLY A 382 4.41 -17.20 -6.15
N ARG A 383 4.03 -15.95 -6.47
CA ARG A 383 2.96 -15.67 -7.45
C ARG A 383 3.37 -16.06 -8.87
N SER A 384 4.60 -15.79 -9.29
CA SER A 384 5.11 -16.19 -10.61
C SER A 384 5.19 -17.70 -10.75
N ILE A 385 5.53 -18.43 -9.67
CA ILE A 385 5.47 -19.91 -9.66
C ILE A 385 4.03 -20.40 -9.86
N ALA A 386 3.05 -19.80 -9.20
CA ALA A 386 1.65 -20.15 -9.39
C ALA A 386 1.17 -19.90 -10.83
N ARG A 387 1.53 -18.72 -11.39
CA ARG A 387 1.28 -18.37 -12.80
C ARG A 387 1.93 -19.37 -13.75
N ALA A 388 3.18 -19.77 -13.50
CA ALA A 388 3.91 -20.75 -14.30
C ALA A 388 3.31 -22.16 -14.23
N LEU A 389 2.70 -22.53 -13.09
CA LEU A 389 2.04 -23.83 -12.91
C LEU A 389 0.60 -23.87 -13.45
N GLY A 390 0.00 -22.70 -13.76
CA GLY A 390 -1.43 -22.60 -14.05
C GLY A 390 -2.31 -22.89 -12.81
N ARG A 391 -1.79 -22.67 -11.60
CA ARG A 391 -2.48 -22.94 -10.35
C ARG A 391 -2.88 -21.63 -9.66
N GLU A 392 -4.00 -21.66 -8.97
CA GLU A 392 -4.44 -20.53 -8.13
C GLU A 392 -3.40 -20.24 -7.03
N PHE A 393 -3.19 -18.95 -6.74
CA PHE A 393 -2.24 -18.48 -5.73
C PHE A 393 -2.97 -18.03 -4.47
N GLU A 394 -2.55 -18.56 -3.32
CA GLU A 394 -3.09 -18.16 -2.02
C GLU A 394 -1.96 -17.87 -1.05
N ARG A 395 -2.04 -16.72 -0.38
CA ARG A 395 -1.02 -16.29 0.59
C ARG A 395 -1.60 -16.30 1.99
N MET A 396 -0.88 -16.96 2.90
CA MET A 396 -1.17 -16.97 4.32
C MET A 396 0.04 -16.44 5.08
N SER A 397 -0.12 -15.32 5.81
CA SER A 397 0.92 -14.88 6.76
C SER A 397 0.84 -15.70 8.04
N LEU A 398 2.00 -16.21 8.45
CA LEU A 398 2.25 -16.88 9.73
C LEU A 398 2.70 -15.90 10.82
N GLY A 399 2.91 -14.62 10.47
CA GLY A 399 3.33 -13.58 11.40
C GLY A 399 2.30 -13.39 12.52
N GLY A 400 2.78 -13.45 13.76
CA GLY A 400 1.93 -13.28 14.94
C GLY A 400 1.05 -14.48 15.28
N MET A 401 1.18 -15.61 14.58
CA MET A 401 0.52 -16.86 14.96
C MET A 401 1.15 -17.44 16.22
N ARG A 402 0.31 -17.79 17.19
CA ARG A 402 0.74 -18.27 18.52
C ARG A 402 0.22 -19.66 18.88
N ASP A 403 -0.78 -20.16 18.16
CA ASP A 403 -1.44 -21.42 18.46
C ASP A 403 -1.59 -22.30 17.20
N GLU A 404 -1.40 -23.61 17.36
CA GLU A 404 -1.64 -24.60 16.29
C GLU A 404 -3.12 -24.64 15.85
N VAL A 405 -4.02 -24.24 16.74
CA VAL A 405 -5.47 -24.22 16.50
C VAL A 405 -5.81 -23.25 15.38
N GLU A 406 -5.03 -22.18 15.17
CA GLU A 406 -5.25 -21.28 14.04
C GLU A 406 -4.97 -21.95 12.68
N LEU A 407 -4.07 -22.94 12.62
CA LEU A 407 -3.79 -23.69 11.39
C LEU A 407 -4.74 -24.86 11.18
N ARG A 408 -5.02 -25.64 12.24
CA ARG A 408 -5.81 -26.88 12.18
C ARG A 408 -7.31 -26.67 12.42
N GLY A 409 -7.67 -25.65 13.18
CA GLY A 409 -9.03 -25.40 13.64
C GLY A 409 -9.34 -26.05 14.99
N HIS A 410 -10.50 -25.71 15.53
CA HIS A 410 -10.98 -26.25 16.80
C HIS A 410 -11.64 -27.62 16.60
N ARG A 411 -11.66 -28.43 17.67
CA ARG A 411 -12.57 -29.57 17.73
C ARG A 411 -14.01 -29.07 17.63
N ARG A 412 -14.83 -29.74 16.83
CA ARG A 412 -16.26 -29.45 16.56
C ARG A 412 -17.18 -29.48 17.80
N THR A 413 -16.64 -29.64 19.01
CA THR A 413 -17.39 -29.83 20.26
C THR A 413 -17.92 -28.53 20.88
N TYR A 414 -17.53 -27.35 20.38
CA TYR A 414 -17.95 -26.07 20.96
C TYR A 414 -18.74 -25.22 19.96
N ILE A 415 -19.77 -24.53 20.45
CA ILE A 415 -20.46 -23.47 19.70
C ILE A 415 -19.40 -22.40 19.35
N GLY A 416 -19.26 -22.08 18.06
CA GLY A 416 -18.22 -21.17 17.55
C GLY A 416 -16.92 -21.84 17.10
N SER A 417 -16.87 -23.18 17.05
CA SER A 417 -15.73 -23.91 16.47
C SER A 417 -15.59 -23.57 14.99
N MET A 418 -14.42 -23.07 14.60
CA MET A 418 -14.10 -22.74 13.21
C MET A 418 -12.97 -23.65 12.69
N PRO A 419 -13.00 -24.01 11.39
CA PRO A 419 -11.90 -24.70 10.77
C PRO A 419 -10.67 -23.79 10.70
N GLY A 420 -9.48 -24.38 10.66
CA GLY A 420 -8.24 -23.62 10.62
C GLY A 420 -8.04 -22.87 9.30
N ARG A 421 -7.09 -21.93 9.30
CA ARG A 421 -6.82 -21.05 8.16
C ARG A 421 -6.55 -21.80 6.85
N ILE A 422 -5.96 -23.00 6.90
CA ILE A 422 -5.68 -23.81 5.69
C ILE A 422 -6.99 -24.21 4.99
N ILE A 423 -7.96 -24.70 5.75
CA ILE A 423 -9.27 -25.12 5.23
C ILE A 423 -10.05 -23.90 4.74
N GLN A 424 -9.98 -22.78 5.45
CA GLN A 424 -10.62 -21.54 5.03
C GLN A 424 -10.03 -21.00 3.71
N SER A 425 -8.70 -21.07 3.56
CA SER A 425 -7.99 -20.73 2.32
C SER A 425 -8.40 -21.63 1.16
N LEU A 426 -8.50 -22.95 1.36
CA LEU A 426 -8.99 -23.88 0.34
C LEU A 426 -10.43 -23.57 -0.09
N ARG A 427 -11.31 -23.26 0.86
CA ARG A 427 -12.69 -22.83 0.58
C ARG A 427 -12.73 -21.55 -0.25
N ARG A 428 -11.89 -20.55 0.09
CA ARG A 428 -11.82 -19.27 -0.61
C ARG A 428 -11.32 -19.41 -2.04
N VAL A 429 -10.27 -20.21 -2.22
CA VAL A 429 -9.59 -20.40 -3.51
C VAL A 429 -10.39 -21.33 -4.43
N GLY A 430 -11.15 -22.27 -3.87
CA GLY A 430 -12.11 -23.06 -4.63
C GLY A 430 -11.49 -24.11 -5.55
N VAL A 431 -10.22 -24.47 -5.34
CA VAL A 431 -9.51 -25.61 -5.95
C VAL A 431 -8.70 -26.38 -4.90
N ASN A 432 -8.46 -27.68 -5.09
CA ASN A 432 -7.70 -28.54 -4.17
C ASN A 432 -6.18 -28.54 -4.40
N ASN A 433 -5.69 -27.95 -5.49
CA ASN A 433 -4.28 -27.91 -5.87
C ASN A 433 -3.68 -26.49 -5.96
N PRO A 434 -4.02 -25.54 -5.07
CA PRO A 434 -3.45 -24.19 -5.16
C PRO A 434 -1.97 -24.18 -4.76
N VAL A 435 -1.25 -23.16 -5.22
CA VAL A 435 0.04 -22.80 -4.64
C VAL A 435 -0.22 -21.98 -3.38
N MET A 436 -0.03 -22.61 -2.22
CA MET A 436 -0.10 -21.92 -0.93
C MET A 436 1.28 -21.39 -0.55
N MET A 437 1.38 -20.07 -0.36
CA MET A 437 2.55 -19.43 0.20
C MET A 437 2.34 -19.17 1.68
N LEU A 438 3.20 -19.78 2.50
CA LEU A 438 3.31 -19.52 3.93
C LEU A 438 4.36 -18.44 4.17
N ASP A 439 3.90 -17.22 4.42
CA ASP A 439 4.74 -16.02 4.54
C ASP A 439 5.14 -15.80 6.00
N GLU A 440 6.30 -15.19 6.24
CA GLU A 440 6.81 -14.82 7.59
C GLU A 440 6.90 -16.00 8.59
N ILE A 441 7.36 -17.17 8.13
CA ILE A 441 7.57 -18.35 9.01
C ILE A 441 8.54 -18.08 10.16
N ASP A 442 9.47 -17.14 9.99
CA ASP A 442 10.43 -16.67 10.99
C ASP A 442 9.76 -15.89 12.15
N LYS A 443 8.52 -15.46 11.97
CA LYS A 443 7.74 -14.72 12.98
C LYS A 443 6.71 -15.59 13.72
N LEU A 444 6.77 -16.90 13.55
CA LEU A 444 5.88 -17.84 14.23
C LEU A 444 6.32 -18.02 15.70
N GLY A 445 5.40 -17.80 16.64
CA GLY A 445 5.66 -17.99 18.08
C GLY A 445 6.42 -16.87 18.80
N ASN A 446 6.70 -15.74 18.13
CA ASN A 446 7.35 -14.56 18.74
C ASN A 446 6.37 -13.61 19.47
#